data_AF-A0A942IJ74-F1
#
_entry.id   AF-A0A942IJ74-F1
#
_cell.length_a   1.000
_cell.length_b   1.000
_cell.length_c   1.000
_cell.angle_alpha   90.00
_cell.angle_beta   90.00
_cell.angle_gamma   90.00
#
_symmetry.space_group_name_H-M   'P 1'
#
loop_
_entity.id
_entity.type
_entity.pdbx_description
1 polymer ?
#
loop_
_entity_poly.entity_id
_entity_poly.type
_entity_poly.pdbx_seq_one_letter_code
_entity_poly.pdbx_strand_id
1 'polypeptide(L)'
;MVNWQRGYALLLLVFATLLVFLLGSTIFLIALSDLRVSLHLAEADRAFYYAEAGVELLKANLPRSYSEMQGFRLQLEKLDSPRFSGSVSPLTGENYAFLLTATGQAGNKRREAAAEARYFPFGGSAVFAGNFLAAGANVKGSVYADYFLVGEGETVISGDLALKELRNMGGSYLCLGREWQREGARLSWSDFDCLTAKAKTEGWPMPPIVNDSYRLEDELGRWYVPGDLLLDVRLGGDLLVAVAGDVTMSSLPAGRVVLFAQGEIVLQACGVANVWDSQSLVLYSQERITVAGDCLLLRGVLLAPVVELQGASLLYCHRAALPWLELVPADLLALSPTYALEWLETRIRR
;
A
#
# COMPACT_ATOMS: atom_id res chain seq x y z
N MET A 1 44.23 69.20 54.42
CA MET A 1 44.27 67.76 54.09
C MET A 1 42.90 67.07 53.99
N VAL A 2 41.81 67.63 54.56
CA VAL A 2 40.47 66.98 54.58
C VAL A 2 39.73 66.99 53.22
N ASN A 3 40.03 67.91 52.30
CA ASN A 3 39.33 68.01 51.00
C ASN A 3 39.76 66.95 49.97
N TRP A 4 41.01 66.47 50.03
CA TRP A 4 41.52 65.45 49.10
C TRP A 4 40.90 64.06 49.35
N GLN A 5 40.64 63.73 50.62
CA GLN A 5 40.00 62.46 51.00
C GLN A 5 38.55 62.38 50.51
N ARG A 6 37.81 63.51 50.53
CA ARG A 6 36.43 63.57 50.02
C ARG A 6 36.36 63.43 48.51
N GLY A 7 37.29 64.05 47.77
CA GLY A 7 37.38 63.90 46.31
C GLY A 7 37.74 62.47 45.87
N TYR A 8 38.68 61.84 46.59
CA TYR A 8 39.07 60.45 46.32
C TYR A 8 37.94 59.44 46.59
N ALA A 9 37.20 59.62 47.69
CA ALA A 9 36.05 58.78 48.01
C ALA A 9 34.93 58.89 46.95
N LEU A 10 34.70 60.09 46.42
CA LEU A 10 33.69 60.32 45.38
C LEU A 10 34.12 59.71 44.04
N LEU A 11 35.40 59.81 43.68
CA LEU A 11 35.98 59.12 42.52
C LEU A 11 35.85 57.59 42.63
N LEU A 12 36.13 57.01 43.80
CA LEU A 12 35.94 55.59 44.06
C LEU A 12 34.48 55.16 43.94
N LEU A 13 33.54 55.98 44.45
CA LEU A 13 32.11 55.69 44.35
C LEU A 13 31.62 55.74 42.89
N VAL A 14 32.06 56.74 42.12
CA VAL A 14 31.77 56.83 40.69
C VAL A 14 32.39 55.66 39.93
N PHE A 15 33.64 55.29 40.24
CA PHE A 15 34.28 54.14 39.62
C PHE A 15 33.58 52.82 39.96
N ALA A 16 33.19 52.61 41.22
CA ALA A 16 32.47 51.43 41.66
C ALA A 16 31.07 51.34 41.01
N THR A 17 30.34 52.46 40.94
CA THR A 17 29.04 52.50 40.24
C THR A 17 29.18 52.23 38.75
N LEU A 18 30.24 52.75 38.11
CA LEU A 18 30.53 52.51 36.70
C LEU A 18 30.91 51.04 36.43
N LEU A 19 31.66 50.41 37.33
CA LEU A 19 31.94 48.96 37.31
C LEU A 19 30.66 48.13 37.45
N VAL A 20 29.77 48.48 38.40
CA VAL A 20 28.49 47.81 38.58
C VAL A 20 27.60 47.97 37.34
N PHE A 21 27.58 49.16 36.73
CA PHE A 21 26.81 49.41 35.51
C PHE A 21 27.36 48.60 34.32
N LEU A 22 28.68 48.55 34.14
CA LEU A 22 29.34 47.71 33.14
C LEU A 22 29.02 46.22 33.34
N LEU A 23 29.12 45.73 34.59
CA LEU A 23 28.79 44.35 34.93
C LEU A 23 27.31 44.04 34.69
N GLY A 24 26.41 44.94 35.11
CA GLY A 24 24.98 44.79 34.88
C GLY A 24 24.63 44.77 33.38
N SER A 25 25.25 45.65 32.59
CA SER A 25 25.04 45.71 31.14
C SER A 25 25.54 44.45 30.41
N THR A 26 26.68 43.89 30.82
CA THR A 26 27.22 42.67 30.22
C THR A 26 26.37 41.45 30.57
N ILE A 27 25.93 41.32 31.82
CA ILE A 27 24.98 40.26 32.23
C ILE A 27 23.66 40.37 31.45
N PHE A 28 23.12 41.58 31.31
CA PHE A 28 21.89 41.81 30.56
C PHE A 28 22.04 41.45 29.07
N LEU A 29 23.17 41.79 28.44
CA LEU A 29 23.46 41.42 27.06
C LEU A 29 23.58 39.90 26.88
N ILE A 30 24.23 39.20 27.83
CA ILE A 30 24.33 37.73 27.83
C ILE A 30 22.92 37.12 27.96
N ALA A 31 22.10 37.58 28.90
CA ALA A 31 20.74 37.09 29.09
C ALA A 31 19.85 37.29 27.85
N LEU A 32 19.97 38.44 27.17
CA LEU A 32 19.28 38.69 25.90
C LEU A 32 19.75 37.77 24.77
N SER A 33 21.04 37.46 24.72
CA SER A 33 21.61 36.51 23.76
C SER A 33 21.05 35.12 23.99
N ASP A 34 21.04 34.64 25.24
CA ASP A 34 20.52 33.32 25.61
C ASP A 34 19.02 33.20 25.30
N LEU A 35 18.25 34.27 25.53
CA LEU A 35 16.83 34.32 25.16
C LEU A 35 16.64 34.18 23.65
N ARG A 36 17.43 34.88 22.84
CA ARG A 36 17.35 34.79 21.37
C ARG A 36 17.73 33.40 20.86
N VAL A 37 18.79 32.80 21.40
CA VAL A 37 19.20 31.43 21.05
C VAL A 37 18.10 30.45 21.43
N SER A 38 17.53 30.57 22.63
CA SER A 38 16.43 29.71 23.10
C SER A 38 15.19 29.84 22.22
N LEU A 39 14.81 31.06 21.83
CA LEU A 39 13.71 31.29 20.90
C LEU A 39 13.99 30.68 19.52
N HIS A 40 15.21 30.83 18.99
CA HIS A 40 15.59 30.22 17.72
C HIS A 40 15.59 28.70 17.74
N LEU A 41 16.01 28.08 18.84
CA LEU A 41 15.93 26.63 19.02
C LEU A 41 14.47 26.18 19.11
N ALA A 42 13.64 26.88 19.88
CA ALA A 42 12.22 26.59 19.99
C ALA A 42 11.48 26.73 18.64
N GLU A 43 11.82 27.74 17.83
CA GLU A 43 11.29 27.89 16.46
C GLU A 43 11.75 26.75 15.53
N ALA A 44 13.01 26.34 15.63
CA ALA A 44 13.53 25.23 14.84
C ALA A 44 12.84 23.91 15.20
N ASP A 45 12.64 23.65 16.50
CA ASP A 45 11.92 22.46 16.97
C ASP A 45 10.45 22.49 16.53
N ARG A 46 9.77 23.64 16.62
CA ARG A 46 8.40 23.80 16.10
C ARG A 46 8.32 23.55 14.60
N ALA A 47 9.25 24.11 13.82
CA ALA A 47 9.31 23.85 12.38
C ALA A 47 9.48 22.35 12.08
N PHE A 48 10.25 21.64 12.91
CA PHE A 48 10.44 20.21 12.80
C PHE A 48 9.17 19.41 13.13
N TYR A 49 8.50 19.73 14.25
CA TYR A 49 7.21 19.13 14.59
C TYR A 49 6.15 19.35 13.50
N TYR A 50 6.16 20.52 12.84
CA TYR A 50 5.28 20.79 11.70
C TYR A 50 5.64 19.96 10.47
N ALA A 51 6.92 19.67 10.25
CA ALA A 51 7.36 18.77 9.19
C ALA A 51 6.90 17.33 9.46
N GLU A 52 7.08 16.81 10.68
CA GLU A 52 6.59 15.48 11.07
C GLU A 52 5.06 15.36 10.93
N ALA A 53 4.32 16.36 11.41
CA ALA A 53 2.86 16.42 11.24
C ALA A 53 2.45 16.49 9.77
N GLY A 54 3.25 17.16 8.93
CA GLY A 54 3.05 17.21 7.49
C GLY A 54 3.24 15.84 6.83
N VAL A 55 4.25 15.07 7.24
CA VAL A 55 4.42 13.68 6.80
C VAL A 55 3.21 12.86 7.20
N GLU A 56 2.79 12.86 8.48
CA GLU A 56 1.61 12.12 8.93
C GLU A 56 0.33 12.51 8.20
N LEU A 57 0.15 13.81 7.89
CA LEU A 57 -1.00 14.27 7.11
C LEU A 57 -0.93 13.81 5.66
N LEU A 58 0.26 13.76 5.04
CA LEU A 58 0.44 13.12 3.74
C LEU A 58 -0.01 11.67 3.82
N LYS A 59 0.48 10.88 4.79
CA LYS A 59 0.10 9.47 4.97
C LYS A 59 -1.41 9.26 4.99
N ALA A 60 -2.13 10.13 5.71
CA ALA A 60 -3.57 10.06 5.86
C ALA A 60 -4.35 10.48 4.59
N ASN A 61 -3.75 11.25 3.69
CA ASN A 61 -4.39 11.80 2.49
C ASN A 61 -3.85 11.23 1.18
N LEU A 62 -3.01 10.19 1.23
CA LEU A 62 -2.48 9.58 0.02
C LEU A 62 -3.62 9.04 -0.85
N PRO A 63 -3.60 9.32 -2.17
CA PRO A 63 -4.52 8.71 -3.11
C PRO A 63 -4.44 7.19 -3.05
N ARG A 64 -5.53 6.49 -3.36
CA ARG A 64 -5.52 5.02 -3.38
C ARG A 64 -4.87 4.46 -4.65
N SER A 65 -4.89 5.23 -5.74
CA SER A 65 -4.29 4.83 -7.02
C SER A 65 -2.78 5.05 -7.02
N TYR A 66 -2.03 4.03 -7.44
CA TYR A 66 -0.57 4.10 -7.60
C TYR A 66 -0.13 5.27 -8.52
N SER A 67 -0.85 5.49 -9.62
CA SER A 67 -0.52 6.55 -10.58
C SER A 67 -0.75 7.96 -10.00
N GLU A 68 -1.74 8.12 -9.11
CA GLU A 68 -2.05 9.38 -8.46
C GLU A 68 -1.13 9.67 -7.26
N MET A 69 -0.61 8.62 -6.60
CA MET A 69 0.40 8.78 -5.55
C MET A 69 1.69 9.40 -6.11
N GLN A 70 2.07 9.07 -7.34
CA GLN A 70 3.25 9.63 -7.98
C GLN A 70 3.08 11.14 -8.19
N GLY A 71 3.90 11.94 -7.50
CA GLY A 71 3.82 13.40 -7.62
C GLY A 71 2.67 14.03 -6.84
N PHE A 72 2.00 13.28 -5.94
CA PHE A 72 1.03 13.83 -5.01
C PHE A 72 1.67 14.95 -4.17
N ARG A 73 0.95 16.06 -4.02
CA ARG A 73 1.39 17.23 -3.25
C ARG A 73 0.28 17.71 -2.35
N LEU A 74 0.66 18.13 -1.15
CA LEU A 74 -0.24 18.72 -0.17
C LEU A 74 0.38 20.00 0.35
N GLN A 75 -0.39 21.09 0.38
CA GLN A 75 0.03 22.34 0.99
C GLN A 75 -1.03 22.78 1.98
N LEU A 76 -0.59 23.14 3.18
CA LEU A 76 -1.45 23.75 4.19
C LEU A 76 -0.84 25.09 4.60
N GLU A 77 -1.52 26.17 4.22
CA GLU A 77 -1.19 27.53 4.61
C GLU A 77 -2.41 28.15 5.31
N LYS A 78 -2.49 28.06 6.65
CA LYS A 78 -3.36 28.98 7.41
C LYS A 78 -2.49 29.96 8.19
N LEU A 79 -2.98 31.20 8.30
CA LEU A 79 -2.21 32.31 8.88
C LEU A 79 -1.76 32.03 10.33
N ASP A 80 -2.52 31.21 11.08
CA ASP A 80 -2.28 30.86 12.49
C ASP A 80 -2.08 29.35 12.74
N SER A 81 -1.85 28.54 11.70
CA SER A 81 -1.61 27.09 11.84
C SER A 81 -0.18 26.71 11.46
N PRO A 82 0.27 25.47 11.77
CA PRO A 82 1.39 24.84 11.07
C PRO A 82 1.32 25.13 9.57
N ARG A 83 2.42 25.68 9.04
CA ARG A 83 2.63 25.84 7.60
C ARG A 83 3.52 24.71 7.15
N PHE A 84 3.01 23.89 6.24
CA PHE A 84 3.83 22.87 5.62
C PHE A 84 3.49 22.66 4.16
N SER A 85 4.49 22.21 3.42
CA SER A 85 4.37 21.72 2.05
C SER A 85 4.94 20.31 1.98
N GLY A 86 4.15 19.38 1.47
CA GLY A 86 4.51 17.98 1.34
C GLY A 86 4.46 17.49 -0.10
N SER A 87 5.30 16.53 -0.42
CA SER A 87 5.31 15.87 -1.73
C SER A 87 5.67 14.39 -1.63
N VAL A 88 5.23 13.63 -2.61
CA VAL A 88 5.56 12.21 -2.78
C VAL A 88 6.37 12.06 -4.05
N SER A 89 7.55 11.44 -3.93
CA SER A 89 8.42 11.12 -5.07
C SER A 89 8.78 9.64 -5.08
N PRO A 90 9.03 9.04 -6.25
CA PRO A 90 9.56 7.67 -6.32
C PRO A 90 10.97 7.62 -5.74
N LEU A 91 11.29 6.53 -5.02
CA LEU A 91 12.62 6.29 -4.49
C LEU A 91 13.53 5.76 -5.61
N THR A 92 14.64 6.45 -5.88
CA THR A 92 15.56 6.10 -6.97
C THR A 92 16.12 4.67 -6.78
N GLY A 93 15.93 3.80 -7.77
CA GLY A 93 16.49 2.45 -7.76
C GLY A 93 15.65 1.39 -7.03
N GLU A 94 14.57 1.78 -6.35
CA GLU A 94 13.60 0.84 -5.78
C GLU A 94 12.25 0.96 -6.48
N ASN A 95 11.88 -0.10 -7.19
CA ASN A 95 10.56 -0.14 -7.83
C ASN A 95 9.47 -0.15 -6.73
N TYR A 96 8.45 0.69 -6.92
CA TYR A 96 7.27 0.76 -6.05
C TYR A 96 7.52 1.28 -4.63
N ALA A 97 8.69 1.87 -4.36
CA ALA A 97 8.95 2.61 -3.14
C ALA A 97 8.81 4.13 -3.36
N PHE A 98 8.34 4.82 -2.33
CA PHE A 98 8.08 6.25 -2.34
C PHE A 98 8.78 6.91 -1.16
N LEU A 99 9.25 8.13 -1.40
CA LEU A 99 9.70 9.07 -0.38
C LEU A 99 8.62 10.13 -0.19
N LEU A 100 8.08 10.20 1.02
CA LEU A 100 7.19 11.27 1.45
C LEU A 100 8.05 12.33 2.12
N THR A 101 8.15 13.52 1.54
CA THR A 101 8.86 14.65 2.13
C THR A 101 7.87 15.72 2.56
N ALA A 102 8.09 16.31 3.73
CA ALA A 102 7.34 17.48 4.18
C ALA A 102 8.28 18.53 4.76
N THR A 103 8.08 19.78 4.36
CA THR A 103 8.80 20.94 4.90
C THR A 103 7.88 21.72 5.83
N GLY A 104 8.22 21.80 7.11
CA GLY A 104 7.53 22.61 8.11
C GLY A 104 8.18 23.98 8.29
N GLN A 105 7.38 25.02 8.52
CA GLN A 105 7.85 26.39 8.74
C GLN A 105 7.27 26.98 10.04
N ALA A 106 8.16 27.52 10.89
CA ALA A 106 7.80 28.28 12.09
C ALA A 106 8.66 29.56 12.16
N GLY A 107 8.01 30.73 12.13
CA GLY A 107 8.69 32.02 11.96
C GLY A 107 9.54 32.03 10.69
N ASN A 108 10.85 32.23 10.88
CA ASN A 108 11.84 32.31 9.79
C ASN A 108 12.57 30.99 9.56
N LYS A 109 12.24 29.94 10.34
CA LYS A 109 12.91 28.64 10.28
C LYS A 109 12.12 27.67 9.41
N ARG A 110 12.84 26.91 8.60
CA ARG A 110 12.32 25.80 7.79
C ARG A 110 13.07 24.52 8.16
N ARG A 111 12.33 23.43 8.27
CA ARG A 111 12.83 22.09 8.54
C ARG A 111 12.11 21.11 7.63
N GLU A 112 12.82 20.05 7.27
CA GLU A 112 12.29 18.99 6.43
C GLU A 112 12.24 17.70 7.23
N ALA A 113 11.25 16.87 6.94
CA ALA A 113 11.10 15.55 7.51
C ALA A 113 10.69 14.60 6.38
N ALA A 114 11.17 13.37 6.43
CA ALA A 114 10.90 12.39 5.38
C ALA A 114 10.58 11.00 5.93
N ALA A 115 9.75 10.26 5.20
CA ALA A 115 9.44 8.86 5.48
C ALA A 115 9.40 8.05 4.19
N GLU A 116 9.89 6.82 4.24
CA GLU A 116 9.87 5.89 3.13
C GLU A 116 8.73 4.87 3.28
N ALA A 117 8.06 4.57 2.17
CA ALA A 117 6.99 3.58 2.11
C ALA A 117 7.06 2.80 0.81
N ARG A 118 6.68 1.52 0.86
CA ARG A 118 6.51 0.67 -0.31
C ARG A 118 5.04 0.49 -0.61
N TYR A 119 4.67 0.55 -1.88
CA TYR A 119 3.33 0.22 -2.32
C TYR A 119 3.03 -1.25 -2.06
N PHE A 120 1.91 -1.49 -1.38
CA PHE A 120 1.47 -2.82 -0.98
C PHE A 120 0.08 -3.05 -1.57
N PRO A 121 -0.01 -3.45 -2.85
CA PRO A 121 -1.29 -3.63 -3.52
C PRO A 121 -2.13 -4.68 -2.79
N PHE A 122 -3.46 -4.50 -2.80
CA PHE A 122 -4.41 -5.41 -2.15
C PHE A 122 -4.33 -5.47 -0.62
N GLY A 123 -3.39 -4.77 0.01
CA GLY A 123 -3.32 -4.62 1.47
C GLY A 123 -3.25 -5.90 2.28
N GLY A 124 -2.55 -6.93 1.77
CA GLY A 124 -2.40 -8.20 2.48
C GLY A 124 -3.57 -9.17 2.29
N SER A 125 -4.54 -8.79 1.47
CA SER A 125 -5.75 -9.57 1.26
C SER A 125 -5.53 -10.61 0.16
N ALA A 126 -5.79 -11.87 0.49
CA ALA A 126 -5.70 -12.96 -0.47
C ALA A 126 -7.00 -13.11 -1.30
N VAL A 127 -8.15 -12.71 -0.75
CA VAL A 127 -9.46 -12.89 -1.40
C VAL A 127 -10.28 -11.61 -1.31
N PHE A 128 -10.80 -11.16 -2.46
CA PHE A 128 -11.88 -10.20 -2.57
C PHE A 128 -13.05 -10.87 -3.28
N ALA A 129 -14.18 -11.02 -2.59
CA ALA A 129 -15.32 -11.74 -3.13
C ALA A 129 -16.67 -11.06 -2.83
N GLY A 130 -17.64 -11.20 -3.72
CA GLY A 130 -19.04 -10.97 -3.34
C GLY A 130 -19.48 -12.11 -2.44
N ASN A 131 -19.43 -13.33 -2.97
CA ASN A 131 -19.66 -14.56 -2.25
C ASN A 131 -18.36 -15.37 -2.19
N PHE A 132 -17.87 -15.61 -0.98
CA PHE A 132 -16.76 -16.51 -0.74
C PHE A 132 -17.31 -17.85 -0.25
N LEU A 133 -17.13 -18.91 -1.03
CA LEU A 133 -17.49 -20.28 -0.66
C LEU A 133 -16.21 -21.03 -0.33
N ALA A 134 -16.06 -21.48 0.91
CA ALA A 134 -14.88 -22.23 1.32
C ALA A 134 -15.28 -23.56 1.93
N ALA A 135 -14.68 -24.65 1.44
CA ALA A 135 -14.84 -26.00 1.97
C ALA A 135 -13.45 -26.59 2.22
N GLY A 136 -13.07 -26.76 3.48
CA GLY A 136 -11.74 -27.24 3.86
C GLY A 136 -10.57 -26.38 3.34
N ALA A 137 -10.75 -25.06 3.22
CA ALA A 137 -9.74 -24.18 2.63
C ALA A 137 -8.78 -23.59 3.69
N ASN A 138 -7.54 -23.28 3.31
CA ASN A 138 -6.59 -22.59 4.18
C ASN A 138 -6.11 -21.28 3.53
N VAL A 139 -6.53 -20.14 4.05
CA VAL A 139 -6.17 -18.82 3.53
C VAL A 139 -5.15 -18.14 4.45
N LYS A 140 -3.94 -17.92 3.96
CA LYS A 140 -2.90 -17.13 4.61
C LYS A 140 -2.87 -15.73 4.04
N GLY A 141 -3.71 -14.86 4.61
CA GLY A 141 -3.93 -13.48 4.20
C GLY A 141 -5.34 -13.06 4.61
N SER A 142 -5.65 -11.78 4.45
CA SER A 142 -6.99 -11.28 4.80
C SER A 142 -8.04 -11.64 3.74
N VAL A 143 -9.30 -11.75 4.16
CA VAL A 143 -10.45 -12.06 3.30
C VAL A 143 -11.46 -10.93 3.41
N TYR A 144 -11.83 -10.37 2.27
CA TYR A 144 -12.86 -9.34 2.16
C TYR A 144 -14.01 -9.89 1.30
N ALA A 145 -15.13 -10.21 1.96
CA ALA A 145 -16.31 -10.76 1.31
C ALA A 145 -17.57 -9.92 1.58
N ASP A 146 -18.60 -9.98 0.73
CA ASP A 146 -19.96 -9.61 1.19
C ASP A 146 -20.56 -10.77 2.00
N TYR A 147 -20.52 -11.98 1.45
CA TYR A 147 -21.05 -13.20 2.06
C TYR A 147 -19.96 -14.25 2.19
N PHE A 148 -19.83 -14.86 3.35
CA PHE A 148 -18.96 -16.02 3.55
C PHE A 148 -19.80 -17.27 3.83
N LEU A 149 -19.72 -18.25 2.93
CA LEU A 149 -20.43 -19.52 2.98
C LEU A 149 -19.44 -20.64 3.32
N VAL A 150 -19.59 -21.20 4.51
CA VAL A 150 -18.71 -22.28 5.00
C VAL A 150 -19.32 -23.62 4.61
N GLY A 151 -18.71 -24.27 3.61
CA GLY A 151 -19.02 -25.63 3.19
C GLY A 151 -18.37 -26.68 4.10
N GLU A 152 -18.42 -27.95 3.71
CA GLU A 152 -17.88 -29.05 4.51
C GLU A 152 -16.37 -28.91 4.80
N GLY A 153 -15.95 -29.38 5.98
CA GLY A 153 -14.57 -29.28 6.46
C GLY A 153 -14.29 -28.04 7.31
N GLU A 154 -13.05 -27.92 7.77
CA GLU A 154 -12.57 -26.78 8.54
C GLU A 154 -11.85 -25.78 7.63
N THR A 155 -12.36 -24.55 7.56
CA THR A 155 -11.71 -23.44 6.83
C THR A 155 -10.89 -22.57 7.78
N VAL A 156 -9.60 -22.38 7.52
CA VAL A 156 -8.72 -21.56 8.36
C VAL A 156 -8.32 -20.28 7.63
N ILE A 157 -8.46 -19.13 8.29
CA ILE A 157 -8.06 -17.81 7.78
C ILE A 157 -7.02 -17.23 8.73
N SER A 158 -5.77 -17.13 8.26
CA SER A 158 -4.62 -16.61 9.03
C SER A 158 -4.41 -15.10 8.84
N GLY A 159 -5.50 -14.34 8.66
CA GLY A 159 -5.51 -12.90 8.46
C GLY A 159 -6.84 -12.31 8.96
N ASP A 160 -7.11 -11.06 8.61
CA ASP A 160 -8.38 -10.42 8.99
C ASP A 160 -9.53 -10.91 8.10
N LEU A 161 -10.73 -10.99 8.66
CA LEU A 161 -11.95 -11.38 7.95
C LEU A 161 -12.96 -10.23 8.01
N ALA A 162 -13.26 -9.62 6.87
CA ALA A 162 -14.26 -8.58 6.76
C ALA A 162 -15.44 -9.08 5.90
N LEU A 163 -16.63 -9.16 6.51
CA LEU A 163 -17.84 -9.71 5.89
C LEU A 163 -19.10 -8.91 6.23
N LYS A 164 -20.15 -9.00 5.39
CA LYS A 164 -21.48 -8.51 5.77
C LYS A 164 -22.27 -9.57 6.49
N GLU A 165 -22.21 -10.80 5.99
CA GLU A 165 -22.96 -11.94 6.51
C GLU A 165 -22.13 -13.23 6.40
N LEU A 166 -22.23 -14.07 7.43
CA LEU A 166 -21.66 -15.41 7.48
C LEU A 166 -22.80 -16.43 7.46
N ARG A 167 -22.69 -17.44 6.59
CA ARG A 167 -23.62 -18.57 6.54
C ARG A 167 -22.86 -19.88 6.66
N ASN A 168 -23.21 -20.67 7.66
CA ASN A 168 -22.66 -22.01 7.81
C ASN A 168 -23.56 -23.01 7.08
N MET A 169 -22.99 -23.77 6.14
CA MET A 169 -23.68 -24.80 5.35
C MET A 169 -23.26 -26.23 5.73
N GLY A 170 -22.60 -26.43 6.88
CA GLY A 170 -22.25 -27.76 7.39
C GLY A 170 -20.80 -27.94 7.82
N GLY A 171 -19.97 -26.90 7.78
CA GLY A 171 -18.57 -26.95 8.23
C GLY A 171 -18.26 -26.08 9.43
N SER A 172 -16.98 -25.82 9.64
CA SER A 172 -16.46 -24.88 10.64
C SER A 172 -15.44 -23.94 10.02
N TYR A 173 -15.23 -22.79 10.67
CA TYR A 173 -14.15 -21.90 10.28
C TYR A 173 -13.40 -21.40 11.52
N LEU A 174 -12.14 -21.04 11.31
CA LEU A 174 -11.27 -20.42 12.30
C LEU A 174 -10.59 -19.20 11.68
N CYS A 175 -10.89 -18.01 12.20
CA CYS A 175 -10.17 -16.78 11.88
C CYS A 175 -9.15 -16.48 12.98
N LEU A 176 -7.88 -16.32 12.62
CA LEU A 176 -6.80 -15.97 13.56
C LEU A 176 -6.58 -14.47 13.68
N GLY A 177 -6.95 -13.70 12.66
CA GLY A 177 -6.94 -12.24 12.69
C GLY A 177 -8.23 -11.67 13.28
N ARG A 178 -8.52 -10.41 12.98
CA ARG A 178 -9.72 -9.74 13.48
C ARG A 178 -10.90 -9.98 12.53
N GLU A 179 -12.08 -10.21 13.12
CA GLU A 179 -13.35 -10.35 12.39
C GLU A 179 -14.15 -9.04 12.45
N TRP A 180 -14.45 -8.45 11.31
CA TRP A 180 -15.06 -7.13 11.19
C TRP A 180 -16.34 -7.23 10.37
N GLN A 181 -17.43 -6.65 10.87
CA GLN A 181 -18.65 -6.52 10.10
C GLN A 181 -18.57 -5.30 9.18
N ARG A 182 -18.76 -5.51 7.87
CA ARG A 182 -18.63 -4.45 6.88
C ARG A 182 -19.97 -3.72 6.71
N GLU A 183 -20.06 -2.52 7.24
CA GLU A 183 -21.17 -1.61 6.96
C GLU A 183 -20.85 -0.80 5.69
N GLY A 184 -21.65 -0.92 4.63
CA GLY A 184 -21.48 -0.10 3.43
C GLY A 184 -21.71 -0.78 2.08
N ALA A 185 -21.30 -0.09 1.02
CA ALA A 185 -21.54 -0.46 -0.37
C ALA A 185 -20.99 -1.86 -0.72
N ARG A 186 -21.62 -2.51 -1.72
CA ARG A 186 -21.09 -3.75 -2.31
C ARG A 186 -19.73 -3.47 -2.93
N LEU A 187 -18.89 -4.50 -3.03
CA LEU A 187 -17.65 -4.40 -3.80
C LEU A 187 -18.04 -3.98 -5.23
N SER A 188 -17.51 -2.85 -5.68
CA SER A 188 -17.66 -2.41 -7.05
C SER A 188 -16.62 -3.14 -7.88
N TRP A 189 -17.08 -3.96 -8.81
CA TRP A 189 -16.20 -4.69 -9.71
C TRP A 189 -15.82 -3.78 -10.87
N SER A 190 -14.54 -3.79 -11.24
CA SER A 190 -14.02 -2.96 -12.34
C SER A 190 -14.71 -3.30 -13.66
N ASP A 191 -14.81 -2.30 -14.53
CA ASP A 191 -15.23 -2.52 -15.91
C ASP A 191 -14.08 -3.15 -16.73
N PHE A 192 -14.22 -4.42 -17.07
CA PHE A 192 -13.27 -5.16 -17.90
C PHE A 192 -13.15 -4.58 -19.31
N ASP A 193 -14.16 -3.83 -19.77
CA ASP A 193 -14.18 -3.21 -21.10
C ASP A 193 -13.04 -2.19 -21.26
N CYS A 194 -12.64 -1.51 -20.18
CA CYS A 194 -11.54 -0.56 -20.22
C CYS A 194 -10.19 -1.25 -20.51
N LEU A 195 -9.93 -2.41 -19.91
CA LEU A 195 -8.70 -3.16 -20.11
C LEU A 195 -8.64 -3.76 -21.53
N THR A 196 -9.75 -4.30 -22.03
CA THR A 196 -9.80 -4.84 -23.40
C THR A 196 -9.68 -3.75 -24.45
N ALA A 197 -10.30 -2.57 -24.22
CA ALA A 197 -10.14 -1.41 -25.08
C ALA A 197 -8.67 -0.95 -25.13
N LYS A 198 -7.99 -0.92 -23.97
CA LYS A 198 -6.55 -0.59 -23.90
C LYS A 198 -5.70 -1.62 -24.63
N ALA A 199 -5.96 -2.92 -24.43
CA ALA A 199 -5.24 -4.00 -25.10
C ALA A 199 -5.39 -3.94 -26.63
N LYS A 200 -6.59 -3.65 -27.12
CA LYS A 200 -6.87 -3.44 -28.56
C LYS A 200 -6.16 -2.20 -29.09
N THR A 201 -6.22 -1.08 -28.37
CA THR A 201 -5.63 0.20 -28.79
C THR A 201 -4.10 0.13 -28.84
N GLU A 202 -3.48 -0.57 -27.89
CA GLU A 202 -2.02 -0.75 -27.81
C GLU A 202 -1.51 -1.94 -28.63
N GLY A 203 -2.40 -2.65 -29.34
CA GLY A 203 -2.05 -3.77 -30.22
C GLY A 203 -1.37 -4.93 -29.49
N TRP A 204 -1.91 -5.35 -28.34
CA TRP A 204 -1.36 -6.49 -27.61
C TRP A 204 -1.43 -7.77 -28.47
N PRO A 205 -0.39 -8.61 -28.43
CA PRO A 205 -0.35 -9.84 -29.22
C PRO A 205 -1.47 -10.80 -28.81
N MET A 206 -1.93 -11.57 -29.79
CA MET A 206 -2.92 -12.63 -29.61
C MET A 206 -2.22 -13.98 -29.67
N PRO A 207 -2.53 -14.93 -28.78
CA PRO A 207 -1.95 -16.26 -28.84
C PRO A 207 -2.43 -17.03 -30.09
N PRO A 208 -1.73 -18.11 -30.49
CA PRO A 208 -2.25 -19.02 -31.49
C PRO A 208 -3.51 -19.75 -30.97
N ILE A 209 -4.39 -20.12 -31.91
CA ILE A 209 -5.56 -20.96 -31.66
C ILE A 209 -5.16 -22.42 -31.87
N VAL A 210 -5.46 -23.28 -30.91
CA VAL A 210 -5.23 -24.73 -30.95
C VAL A 210 -6.51 -25.42 -30.47
N ASN A 211 -7.14 -26.23 -31.32
CA ASN A 211 -8.40 -26.93 -31.02
C ASN A 211 -9.51 -26.01 -30.47
N ASP A 212 -9.81 -24.93 -31.20
CA ASP A 212 -10.86 -23.94 -30.89
C ASP A 212 -10.66 -23.10 -29.61
N SER A 213 -9.55 -23.29 -28.89
CA SER A 213 -9.14 -22.43 -27.77
C SER A 213 -7.82 -21.74 -28.04
N TYR A 214 -7.62 -20.56 -27.43
CA TYR A 214 -6.32 -19.91 -27.46
C TYR A 214 -5.37 -20.63 -26.51
N ARG A 215 -4.10 -20.80 -26.92
CA ARG A 215 -3.05 -21.42 -26.11
C ARG A 215 -1.87 -20.49 -26.00
N LEU A 216 -1.40 -20.27 -24.76
CA LEU A 216 -0.20 -19.51 -24.49
C LEU A 216 0.95 -20.48 -24.15
N GLU A 217 2.11 -20.32 -24.80
CA GLU A 217 3.31 -21.13 -24.57
C GLU A 217 4.48 -20.21 -24.18
N ASP A 218 4.99 -20.35 -22.95
CA ASP A 218 6.26 -19.80 -22.41
C ASP A 218 6.71 -18.38 -22.82
N GLU A 219 5.78 -17.46 -23.08
CA GLU A 219 6.07 -16.10 -23.51
C GLU A 219 5.85 -15.05 -22.40
N LEU A 220 6.82 -14.15 -22.25
CA LEU A 220 6.77 -13.01 -21.33
C LEU A 220 5.95 -11.85 -21.92
N GLY A 221 5.38 -11.02 -21.06
CA GLY A 221 4.80 -9.75 -21.48
C GLY A 221 3.28 -9.70 -21.32
N ARG A 222 2.60 -9.11 -22.31
CA ARG A 222 1.18 -8.79 -22.24
C ARG A 222 0.41 -9.37 -23.42
N TRP A 223 -0.75 -9.96 -23.16
CA TRP A 223 -1.53 -10.71 -24.16
C TRP A 223 -3.00 -10.37 -24.08
N TYR A 224 -3.64 -10.35 -25.25
CA TYR A 224 -5.09 -10.23 -25.37
C TYR A 224 -5.66 -11.49 -26.02
N VAL A 225 -6.66 -12.07 -25.38
CA VAL A 225 -7.34 -13.27 -25.83
C VAL A 225 -8.81 -12.92 -26.06
N PRO A 226 -9.31 -12.92 -27.30
CA PRO A 226 -10.68 -12.48 -27.59
C PRO A 226 -11.76 -13.55 -27.32
N GLY A 227 -11.39 -14.73 -26.81
CA GLY A 227 -12.30 -15.81 -26.46
C GLY A 227 -11.70 -16.68 -25.35
N ASP A 228 -12.05 -17.96 -25.32
CA ASP A 228 -11.65 -18.86 -24.24
C ASP A 228 -10.15 -19.20 -24.30
N LEU A 229 -9.54 -19.23 -23.11
CA LEU A 229 -8.12 -19.53 -22.92
C LEU A 229 -7.95 -20.84 -22.16
N LEU A 230 -7.19 -21.76 -22.76
CA LEU A 230 -6.73 -22.97 -22.10
C LEU A 230 -5.25 -22.83 -21.72
N LEU A 231 -4.98 -22.85 -20.42
CA LEU A 231 -3.62 -22.84 -19.88
C LEU A 231 -3.21 -24.25 -19.44
N ASP A 232 -2.63 -24.99 -20.39
CA ASP A 232 -2.16 -26.36 -20.21
C ASP A 232 -0.63 -26.49 -20.13
N VAL A 233 0.09 -25.36 -20.15
CA VAL A 233 1.56 -25.34 -20.11
C VAL A 233 2.02 -24.54 -18.90
N ARG A 234 3.13 -25.00 -18.30
CA ARG A 234 3.83 -24.26 -17.26
C ARG A 234 4.41 -22.98 -17.84
N LEU A 235 3.75 -21.86 -17.61
CA LEU A 235 4.22 -20.54 -18.02
C LEU A 235 5.34 -20.08 -17.07
N GLY A 236 6.51 -19.76 -17.65
CA GLY A 236 7.62 -19.10 -16.96
C GLY A 236 7.53 -17.57 -17.03
N GLY A 237 7.96 -16.91 -15.95
CA GLY A 237 8.20 -15.46 -15.90
C GLY A 237 6.98 -14.54 -15.76
N ASP A 238 7.11 -13.28 -16.19
CA ASP A 238 6.18 -12.18 -15.89
C ASP A 238 5.17 -11.99 -17.01
N LEU A 239 3.89 -12.19 -16.70
CA LEU A 239 2.83 -12.25 -17.68
C LEU A 239 1.59 -11.46 -17.23
N LEU A 240 1.01 -10.72 -18.17
CA LEU A 240 -0.27 -10.04 -18.05
C LEU A 240 -1.21 -10.52 -19.16
N VAL A 241 -2.35 -11.12 -18.81
CA VAL A 241 -3.31 -11.63 -19.80
C VAL A 241 -4.68 -11.03 -19.57
N ALA A 242 -5.31 -10.50 -20.64
CA ALA A 242 -6.71 -10.10 -20.65
C ALA A 242 -7.50 -11.03 -21.57
N VAL A 243 -8.50 -11.73 -21.02
CA VAL A 243 -9.29 -12.78 -21.69
C VAL A 243 -10.77 -12.38 -21.76
N ALA A 244 -11.31 -12.22 -22.96
CA ALA A 244 -12.73 -11.88 -23.20
C ALA A 244 -13.66 -13.10 -23.20
N GLY A 245 -13.30 -14.15 -22.45
CA GLY A 245 -14.00 -15.42 -22.36
C GLY A 245 -13.61 -16.14 -21.07
N ASP A 246 -13.82 -17.46 -21.05
CA ASP A 246 -13.50 -18.30 -19.90
C ASP A 246 -12.02 -18.71 -19.89
N VAL A 247 -11.51 -19.02 -18.70
CA VAL A 247 -10.14 -19.50 -18.51
C VAL A 247 -10.16 -20.83 -17.78
N THR A 248 -9.62 -21.85 -18.42
CA THR A 248 -9.38 -23.15 -17.77
C THR A 248 -7.89 -23.35 -17.59
N MET A 249 -7.47 -23.60 -16.35
CA MET A 249 -6.08 -23.89 -15.98
C MET A 249 -5.97 -25.32 -15.47
N SER A 250 -5.38 -26.20 -16.27
CA SER A 250 -5.03 -27.57 -15.87
C SER A 250 -3.70 -27.65 -15.12
N SER A 251 -2.85 -26.62 -15.25
CA SER A 251 -1.56 -26.53 -14.55
C SER A 251 -1.32 -25.14 -13.97
N LEU A 252 -0.62 -25.08 -12.83
CA LEU A 252 -0.23 -23.80 -12.24
C LEU A 252 0.99 -23.20 -12.95
N PRO A 253 0.97 -21.88 -13.23
CA PRO A 253 2.13 -21.20 -13.79
C PRO A 253 3.27 -21.17 -12.77
N ALA A 254 4.51 -21.30 -13.25
CA ALA A 254 5.72 -21.23 -12.42
C ALA A 254 6.20 -19.78 -12.19
N GLY A 255 5.71 -18.85 -13.00
CA GLY A 255 6.06 -17.44 -12.98
C GLY A 255 5.14 -16.54 -12.15
N ARG A 256 5.16 -15.25 -12.53
CA ARG A 256 4.37 -14.15 -11.99
C ARG A 256 3.29 -13.76 -13.00
N VAL A 257 2.07 -14.20 -12.77
CA VAL A 257 0.97 -14.02 -13.72
C VAL A 257 -0.12 -13.14 -13.14
N VAL A 258 -0.55 -12.15 -13.91
CA VAL A 258 -1.77 -11.39 -13.68
C VAL A 258 -2.74 -11.73 -14.80
N LEU A 259 -3.90 -12.27 -14.45
CA LEU A 259 -4.91 -12.70 -15.40
C LEU A 259 -6.23 -12.00 -15.09
N PHE A 260 -6.79 -11.36 -16.11
CA PHE A 260 -8.12 -10.79 -16.09
C PHE A 260 -9.00 -11.57 -17.06
N ALA A 261 -10.12 -12.09 -16.58
CA ALA A 261 -11.12 -12.79 -17.40
C ALA A 261 -12.47 -12.07 -17.33
N GLN A 262 -13.14 -11.99 -18.47
CA GLN A 262 -14.54 -11.61 -18.53
C GLN A 262 -15.43 -12.72 -17.98
N GLY A 263 -15.13 -13.97 -18.34
CA GLY A 263 -15.88 -15.14 -17.92
C GLY A 263 -15.33 -15.79 -16.65
N GLU A 264 -15.64 -17.08 -16.47
CA GLU A 264 -15.21 -17.88 -15.32
C GLU A 264 -13.72 -18.26 -15.42
N ILE A 265 -13.04 -18.31 -14.27
CA ILE A 265 -11.71 -18.92 -14.17
C ILE A 265 -11.82 -20.21 -13.36
N VAL A 266 -11.50 -21.34 -14.00
CA VAL A 266 -11.50 -22.66 -13.37
C VAL A 266 -10.09 -23.17 -13.25
N LEU A 267 -9.65 -23.41 -12.01
CA LEU A 267 -8.37 -24.04 -11.68
C LEU A 267 -8.61 -25.50 -11.28
N GLN A 268 -8.27 -26.41 -12.18
CA GLN A 268 -8.35 -27.86 -11.99
C GLN A 268 -6.92 -28.42 -12.01
N ALA A 269 -6.11 -28.03 -11.03
CA ALA A 269 -4.73 -28.48 -10.96
C ALA A 269 -4.64 -29.82 -10.21
N CYS A 270 -4.20 -30.86 -10.91
CA CYS A 270 -3.88 -32.17 -10.33
C CYS A 270 -2.39 -32.22 -9.95
N GLY A 271 -2.10 -32.30 -8.64
CA GLY A 271 -0.78 -32.67 -8.15
C GLY A 271 -0.14 -31.65 -7.20
N VAL A 272 0.74 -32.15 -6.33
CA VAL A 272 1.54 -31.34 -5.40
C VAL A 272 2.40 -30.39 -6.23
N ALA A 273 1.98 -29.14 -6.33
CA ALA A 273 2.81 -28.11 -6.95
C ALA A 273 4.09 -28.02 -6.12
N ASN A 274 5.24 -28.32 -6.72
CA ASN A 274 6.51 -27.90 -6.16
C ASN A 274 6.42 -26.37 -6.01
N VAL A 275 6.39 -25.90 -4.77
CA VAL A 275 6.17 -24.49 -4.45
C VAL A 275 7.45 -23.75 -4.81
N TRP A 276 7.42 -23.00 -5.91
CA TRP A 276 8.54 -22.16 -6.32
C TRP A 276 8.47 -20.82 -5.60
N ASP A 277 9.61 -20.33 -5.12
CA ASP A 277 9.65 -19.07 -4.38
C ASP A 277 9.28 -17.84 -5.22
N SER A 278 9.34 -17.96 -6.54
CA SER A 278 8.98 -16.91 -7.50
C SER A 278 7.49 -16.86 -7.87
N GLN A 279 6.70 -17.88 -7.51
CA GLN A 279 5.31 -17.98 -7.96
C GLN A 279 4.41 -16.92 -7.34
N SER A 280 3.66 -16.21 -8.18
CA SER A 280 2.61 -15.27 -7.77
C SER A 280 1.54 -15.21 -8.85
N LEU A 281 0.28 -15.36 -8.46
CA LEU A 281 -0.86 -15.41 -9.35
C LEU A 281 -1.93 -14.41 -8.89
N VAL A 282 -2.20 -13.37 -9.66
CA VAL A 282 -3.28 -12.42 -9.40
C VAL A 282 -4.38 -12.69 -10.40
N LEU A 283 -5.51 -13.21 -9.93
CA LEU A 283 -6.65 -13.59 -10.77
C LEU A 283 -7.81 -12.63 -10.53
N TYR A 284 -8.34 -12.08 -11.61
CA TYR A 284 -9.57 -11.33 -11.62
C TYR A 284 -10.56 -11.94 -12.60
N SER A 285 -11.79 -12.20 -12.16
CA SER A 285 -12.91 -12.60 -13.00
C SER A 285 -14.09 -11.66 -12.76
N GLN A 286 -14.83 -11.31 -13.82
CA GLN A 286 -16.11 -10.60 -13.66
C GLN A 286 -17.26 -11.50 -13.21
N GLU A 287 -17.06 -12.83 -13.16
CA GLU A 287 -18.10 -13.79 -12.81
C GLU A 287 -17.69 -14.60 -11.57
N ARG A 288 -16.74 -15.53 -11.75
CA ARG A 288 -16.44 -16.58 -10.80
C ARG A 288 -14.99 -17.05 -10.91
N ILE A 289 -14.39 -17.35 -9.77
CA ILE A 289 -13.15 -18.12 -9.68
C ILE A 289 -13.43 -19.41 -8.91
N THR A 290 -13.22 -20.55 -9.56
CA THR A 290 -13.39 -21.88 -8.98
C THR A 290 -12.02 -22.53 -8.83
N VAL A 291 -11.63 -22.84 -7.60
CA VAL A 291 -10.40 -23.58 -7.28
C VAL A 291 -10.79 -24.87 -6.60
N ALA A 292 -10.56 -25.98 -7.30
CA ALA A 292 -10.80 -27.32 -6.77
C ALA A 292 -9.50 -28.14 -6.87
N GLY A 293 -9.07 -28.69 -5.73
CA GLY A 293 -7.94 -29.60 -5.69
C GLY A 293 -7.43 -29.83 -4.28
N ASP A 294 -7.47 -31.09 -3.85
CA ASP A 294 -6.90 -31.50 -2.57
C ASP A 294 -5.40 -31.19 -2.55
N CYS A 295 -4.95 -30.47 -1.52
CA CYS A 295 -3.55 -30.08 -1.31
C CYS A 295 -2.99 -29.10 -2.35
N LEU A 296 -3.83 -28.38 -3.11
CA LEU A 296 -3.36 -27.32 -3.99
C LEU A 296 -2.87 -26.11 -3.18
N LEU A 297 -1.61 -25.69 -3.35
CA LEU A 297 -1.10 -24.43 -2.79
C LEU A 297 -0.99 -23.36 -3.88
N LEU A 298 -1.80 -22.31 -3.75
CA LEU A 298 -1.74 -21.11 -4.57
C LEU A 298 -1.00 -19.99 -3.83
N ARG A 299 -0.11 -19.29 -4.52
CA ARG A 299 0.49 -18.04 -4.04
C ARG A 299 -0.07 -16.88 -4.85
N GLY A 300 -0.91 -16.03 -4.27
CA GLY A 300 -1.64 -15.09 -5.11
C GLY A 300 -2.70 -14.24 -4.42
N VAL A 301 -3.53 -13.62 -5.26
CA VAL A 301 -4.73 -12.87 -4.89
C VAL A 301 -5.85 -13.25 -5.85
N LEU A 302 -7.04 -13.51 -5.29
CA LEU A 302 -8.25 -13.86 -6.04
C LEU A 302 -9.28 -12.74 -5.90
N LEU A 303 -9.80 -12.24 -7.03
CA LEU A 303 -10.77 -11.16 -7.08
C LEU A 303 -11.93 -11.54 -8.02
N ALA A 304 -13.11 -11.83 -7.48
CA ALA A 304 -14.28 -12.12 -8.30
C ALA A 304 -15.60 -11.97 -7.53
N PRO A 305 -16.74 -11.71 -8.18
CA PRO A 305 -18.04 -11.73 -7.50
C PRO A 305 -18.33 -13.04 -6.76
N VAL A 306 -17.84 -14.17 -7.27
CA VAL A 306 -17.88 -15.45 -6.59
C VAL A 306 -16.49 -16.07 -6.56
N VAL A 307 -16.01 -16.47 -5.38
CA VAL A 307 -14.77 -17.24 -5.22
C VAL A 307 -15.08 -18.53 -4.49
N GLU A 308 -14.80 -19.67 -5.10
CA GLU A 308 -14.99 -20.99 -4.53
C GLU A 308 -13.63 -21.65 -4.30
N LEU A 309 -13.31 -21.98 -3.04
CA LEU A 309 -12.09 -22.68 -2.65
C LEU A 309 -12.47 -24.02 -1.99
N GLN A 310 -12.10 -25.13 -2.64
CA GLN A 310 -12.36 -26.49 -2.15
C GLN A 310 -11.06 -27.25 -1.95
N GLY A 311 -10.73 -27.59 -0.70
CA GLY A 311 -9.53 -28.36 -0.33
C GLY A 311 -8.19 -27.66 -0.62
N ALA A 312 -8.23 -26.37 -0.99
CA ALA A 312 -7.07 -25.60 -1.44
C ALA A 312 -6.50 -24.69 -0.35
N SER A 313 -5.19 -24.46 -0.41
CA SER A 313 -4.46 -23.48 0.38
C SER A 313 -4.11 -22.26 -0.48
N LEU A 314 -4.43 -21.05 -0.02
CA LEU A 314 -4.09 -19.79 -0.69
C LEU A 314 -3.20 -18.95 0.22
N LEU A 315 -1.98 -18.66 -0.22
CA LEU A 315 -1.05 -17.75 0.44
C LEU A 315 -1.03 -16.42 -0.30
N TYR A 316 -1.30 -15.33 0.39
CA TYR A 316 -1.21 -13.98 -0.17
C TYR A 316 0.16 -13.73 -0.81
N CYS A 317 0.15 -13.34 -2.09
CA CYS A 317 1.35 -12.91 -2.79
C CYS A 317 0.97 -11.97 -3.95
N HIS A 318 1.32 -10.70 -3.85
CA HIS A 318 0.99 -9.69 -4.86
C HIS A 318 2.13 -9.38 -5.85
N ARG A 319 3.25 -10.13 -5.78
CA ARG A 319 4.47 -9.85 -6.56
C ARG A 319 4.22 -9.82 -8.07
N ALA A 320 3.23 -10.54 -8.56
CA ALA A 320 2.83 -10.52 -9.97
C ALA A 320 2.20 -9.20 -10.42
N ALA A 321 1.49 -8.49 -9.54
CA ALA A 321 0.88 -7.20 -9.89
C ALA A 321 1.90 -6.07 -10.04
N LEU A 322 3.05 -6.18 -9.36
CA LEU A 322 4.03 -5.10 -9.28
C LEU A 322 4.52 -4.59 -10.65
N PRO A 323 5.01 -5.44 -11.59
CA PRO A 323 5.43 -4.98 -12.92
C PRO A 323 4.31 -4.35 -13.76
N TRP A 324 3.06 -4.54 -13.36
CA TRP A 324 1.88 -4.21 -14.16
C TRP A 324 0.96 -3.19 -13.49
N LEU A 325 1.38 -2.50 -12.41
CA LEU A 325 0.50 -1.62 -11.63
C LEU A 325 -0.20 -0.53 -12.46
N GLU A 326 0.43 -0.02 -13.52
CA GLU A 326 -0.16 0.98 -14.43
C GLU A 326 -1.22 0.42 -15.39
N LEU A 327 -1.26 -0.92 -15.52
CA LEU A 327 -2.21 -1.65 -16.36
C LEU A 327 -3.31 -2.33 -15.54
N VAL A 328 -3.06 -2.61 -14.25
CA VAL A 328 -4.09 -3.11 -13.34
C VAL A 328 -5.13 -1.99 -13.09
N PRO A 329 -6.44 -2.27 -13.26
CA PRO A 329 -7.47 -1.28 -12.99
C PRO A 329 -7.38 -0.70 -11.57
N ALA A 330 -7.41 0.63 -11.46
CA ALA A 330 -7.27 1.34 -10.18
C ALA A 330 -8.34 0.94 -9.16
N ASP A 331 -9.56 0.65 -9.62
CA ASP A 331 -10.66 0.18 -8.78
C ASP A 331 -10.32 -1.12 -8.04
N LEU A 332 -9.61 -2.05 -8.70
CA LEU A 332 -9.19 -3.31 -8.10
C LEU A 332 -8.08 -3.12 -7.06
N LEU A 333 -7.17 -2.18 -7.31
CA LEU A 333 -6.14 -1.80 -6.35
C LEU A 333 -6.73 -1.09 -5.12
N ALA A 334 -7.83 -0.35 -5.30
CA ALA A 334 -8.52 0.41 -4.27
C ALA A 334 -9.52 -0.40 -3.43
N LEU A 335 -9.68 -1.70 -3.70
CA LEU A 335 -10.60 -2.58 -2.94
C LEU A 335 -10.17 -2.79 -1.49
N SER A 336 -8.87 -2.67 -1.17
CA SER A 336 -8.40 -2.78 0.20
C SER A 336 -8.78 -1.54 1.01
N PRO A 337 -9.55 -1.67 2.10
CA PRO A 337 -10.03 -0.53 2.86
C PRO A 337 -8.96 0.14 3.74
N THR A 338 -7.82 -0.51 4.01
CA THR A 338 -6.97 -0.07 5.13
C THR A 338 -5.45 -0.02 4.93
N TYR A 339 -4.83 -0.63 3.92
CA TYR A 339 -3.35 -0.63 3.86
C TYR A 339 -2.81 -0.71 2.44
N ALA A 340 -2.61 0.44 1.78
CA ALA A 340 -1.95 0.49 0.47
C ALA A 340 -0.42 0.63 0.56
N LEU A 341 0.13 0.79 1.78
CA LEU A 341 1.56 1.05 2.01
C LEU A 341 2.14 0.19 3.14
N GLU A 342 3.35 -0.29 2.92
CA GLU A 342 4.26 -0.85 3.92
C GLU A 342 5.30 0.20 4.29
N TRP A 343 5.35 0.63 5.55
CA TRP A 343 6.33 1.61 6.02
C TRP A 343 7.70 0.95 6.15
N LEU A 344 8.68 1.46 5.41
CA LEU A 344 10.05 0.92 5.43
C LEU A 344 10.83 1.40 6.66
N GLU A 345 10.35 2.46 7.31
CA GLU A 345 10.98 3.06 8.47
C GLU A 345 10.01 3.19 9.64
N THR A 346 10.54 2.95 10.84
CA THR A 346 9.78 3.10 12.09
C THR A 346 9.80 4.52 12.64
N ARG A 347 10.69 5.39 12.12
CA ARG A 347 10.84 6.79 12.56
C ARG A 347 11.06 7.70 11.35
N ILE A 348 10.48 8.89 11.42
CA ILE A 348 10.65 9.95 10.43
C ILE A 348 12.10 10.46 10.48
N ARG A 349 12.75 10.57 9.31
CA ARG A 349 14.11 11.13 9.18
C ARG A 349 14.09 12.63 9.44
N ARG A 350 15.10 13.11 10.17
CA ARG A 350 15.26 14.52 10.56
C ARG A 350 16.22 15.30 9.69
#